data_AF-A0A1F3VEF3-F1
#
_entry.id   AF-A0A1F3VEF3-F1
#
_cell.length_a   1.000
_cell.length_b   1.000
_cell.length_c   1.000
_cell.angle_alpha   90.00
_cell.angle_beta   90.00
_cell.angle_gamma   90.00
#
_symmetry.space_group_name_H-M   'P 1'
#
loop_
_entity.id
_entity.type
_entity.pdbx_description
1 polymer ?
#
loop_
_entity_poly.entity_id
_entity_poly.type
_entity_poly.pdbx_seq_one_letter_code
_entity_poly.pdbx_strand_id
1 'polypeptide(L)'
;MFVHRDYSIQGAKCQVIISAKKIIIKSPGLPVEPITIEKVKSFEAPMLSRNPILHYVFAKMKLAEERGLGLKSMRMRAIKAHLPLPEYSYEIDRK
;
A
#
# COMPACT_ATOMS: atom_id res chain seq x y z
N MET A 1 -2.20 -0.14 2.65
CA MET A 1 -3.17 0.97 2.60
C MET A 1 -3.28 1.66 3.95
N PHE A 2 -3.97 1.11 4.95
CA PHE A 2 -4.29 1.84 6.21
C PHE A 2 -3.06 2.39 6.95
N VAL A 3 -2.04 1.57 7.18
CA VAL A 3 -0.82 1.99 7.88
C VAL A 3 0.01 3.04 7.12
N HIS A 4 -0.21 3.18 5.80
CA HIS A 4 0.52 4.11 4.94
C HIS A 4 -0.35 5.26 4.40
N ARG A 5 -1.64 5.30 4.76
CA ARG A 5 -2.56 6.38 4.37
C ARG A 5 -2.03 7.71 4.90
N ASP A 6 -2.15 8.76 4.09
CA ASP A 6 -1.91 10.12 4.56
C ASP A 6 -3.14 10.63 5.34
N TYR A 7 -3.02 10.65 6.67
CA TYR A 7 -4.07 11.12 7.56
C TYR A 7 -4.15 12.64 7.67
N SER A 8 -3.18 13.40 7.13
CA SER A 8 -3.25 14.86 7.09
C SER A 8 -4.28 15.38 6.09
N ILE A 9 -4.64 14.57 5.08
CA ILE A 9 -5.63 14.92 4.06
C ILE A 9 -7.04 14.75 4.64
N GLN A 10 -7.58 15.84 5.18
CA GLN A 10 -8.89 15.87 5.81
C GLN A 10 -10.01 15.50 4.82
N GLY A 11 -10.99 14.73 5.28
CA GLY A 11 -12.14 14.29 4.47
C GLY A 11 -11.84 13.22 3.41
N ALA A 12 -10.59 12.95 3.07
CA ALA A 12 -10.23 11.95 2.07
C ALA A 12 -10.54 10.52 2.57
N LYS A 13 -10.98 9.63 1.68
CA LYS A 13 -11.33 8.24 2.02
C LYS A 13 -10.48 7.26 1.22
N CYS A 14 -10.15 6.13 1.84
CA CYS A 14 -9.71 4.98 1.10
C CYS A 14 -10.87 4.41 0.29
N GLN A 15 -10.62 3.93 -0.92
CA GLN A 15 -11.65 3.34 -1.78
C GLN A 15 -11.21 1.95 -2.21
N VAL A 16 -12.18 1.03 -2.28
CA VAL A 16 -12.00 -0.30 -2.85
C VAL A 16 -13.03 -0.45 -3.96
N ILE A 17 -12.56 -0.66 -5.18
CA ILE A 17 -13.39 -0.83 -6.37
C ILE A 17 -13.18 -2.25 -6.86
N ILE A 18 -14.25 -3.03 -6.92
CA ILE A 18 -14.21 -4.45 -7.30
C ILE A 18 -14.92 -4.61 -8.64
N SER A 19 -14.29 -5.35 -9.53
CA SER A 19 -14.83 -5.76 -10.82
C SER A 19 -14.57 -7.24 -11.04
N ALA A 20 -15.21 -7.84 -12.04
CA ALA A 20 -14.98 -9.23 -12.40
C ALA A 20 -13.50 -9.56 -12.74
N LYS A 21 -12.70 -8.56 -13.16
CA LYS A 21 -11.31 -8.76 -13.61
C LYS A 21 -10.26 -8.29 -12.61
N LYS A 22 -10.58 -7.33 -11.74
CA LYS A 22 -9.60 -6.69 -10.85
C LYS A 22 -10.22 -6.05 -9.62
N ILE A 23 -9.39 -5.88 -8.60
CA ILE A 23 -9.63 -5.07 -7.42
C ILE A 23 -8.69 -3.86 -7.50
N ILE A 24 -9.23 -2.65 -7.38
CA ILE A 24 -8.47 -1.40 -7.30
C ILE A 24 -8.59 -0.87 -5.88
N ILE A 25 -7.45 -0.53 -5.28
CA ILE A 25 -7.37 0.06 -3.95
C ILE A 25 -6.79 1.47 -4.10
N LYS A 26 -7.57 2.50 -3.76
CA LYS A 26 -7.11 3.90 -3.75
C LYS A 26 -6.90 4.37 -2.31
N SER A 27 -5.72 4.93 -2.05
CA SER A 27 -5.33 5.46 -0.73
C SER A 27 -4.92 6.92 -0.89
N PRO A 28 -5.37 7.83 0.00
CA PRO A 28 -4.94 9.22 -0.01
C PRO A 28 -3.44 9.38 0.23
N GLY A 29 -2.83 10.29 -0.54
CA GLY A 29 -1.45 10.74 -0.40
C GLY A 29 -0.42 9.93 -1.22
N LEU A 30 0.74 10.56 -1.43
CA LEU A 30 1.92 9.90 -1.99
C LEU A 30 2.59 8.98 -0.95
N PRO A 31 3.46 8.05 -1.39
CA PRO A 31 4.40 7.40 -0.48
C PRO A 31 5.16 8.45 0.37
N VAL A 32 5.52 8.09 1.60
CA VAL A 32 6.27 9.00 2.49
C VAL A 32 7.71 9.12 1.98
N GLU A 33 8.25 10.34 1.92
CA GLU A 33 9.65 10.55 1.53
C GLU A 33 10.61 9.77 2.45
N PRO A 34 11.71 9.19 1.92
CA PRO A 34 12.22 9.25 0.55
C PRO A 34 11.79 8.07 -0.34
N ILE A 35 10.65 7.42 -0.02
CA ILE A 35 10.10 6.35 -0.85
C ILE A 35 9.40 6.99 -2.05
N THR A 36 9.80 6.60 -3.26
CA THR A 36 9.17 7.06 -4.50
C THR A 36 8.19 6.01 -5.02
N ILE A 37 7.29 6.42 -5.92
CA ILE A 37 6.36 5.47 -6.56
C ILE A 37 7.12 4.43 -7.40
N GLU A 38 8.26 4.77 -7.98
CA GLU A 38 9.14 3.86 -8.72
C GLU A 38 9.69 2.76 -7.81
N LYS A 39 10.11 3.10 -6.58
CA LYS A 39 10.56 2.10 -5.59
C LYS A 39 9.43 1.18 -5.13
N VAL A 40 8.20 1.68 -5.07
CA VAL A 40 7.02 0.84 -4.78
C VAL A 40 6.73 -0.10 -5.95
N LYS A 41 6.75 0.42 -7.19
CA LYS A 41 6.56 -0.37 -8.42
C LYS A 41 7.62 -1.47 -8.59
N SER A 42 8.85 -1.23 -8.14
CA SER A 42 9.91 -2.24 -8.16
C SER A 42 9.81 -3.29 -7.05
N PHE A 43 8.88 -3.13 -6.10
CA PHE A 43 8.76 -3.95 -4.89
C PHE A 43 10.00 -3.92 -3.96
N GLU A 44 10.85 -2.91 -4.09
CA GLU A 44 12.09 -2.73 -3.30
C GLU A 44 12.04 -1.47 -2.42
N ALA A 45 10.84 -0.96 -2.12
CA ALA A 45 10.69 0.14 -1.18
C ALA A 45 11.24 -0.26 0.21
N PRO A 46 12.07 0.59 0.84
CA PRO A 46 12.60 0.31 2.18
C PRO A 46 11.48 0.35 3.23
N MET A 47 11.76 -0.21 4.39
CA MET A 47 10.85 -0.12 5.53
C MET A 47 10.87 1.29 6.11
N LEU A 48 9.83 2.07 5.82
CA LEU A 48 9.55 3.35 6.47
C LEU A 48 8.06 3.47 6.71
N SER A 49 7.68 3.64 7.98
CA SER A 49 6.27 3.77 8.35
C SER A 49 5.89 5.24 8.45
N ARG A 50 4.82 5.63 7.73
CA ARG A 50 4.19 6.94 7.89
C ARG A 50 3.46 7.05 9.23
N ASN A 51 2.83 5.97 9.68
CA ASN A 51 2.04 5.91 10.91
C ASN A 51 2.55 4.76 11.81
N PRO A 52 3.72 4.91 12.47
CA PRO A 52 4.35 3.83 13.23
C PRO A 52 3.47 3.29 14.37
N ILE A 53 2.74 4.16 15.08
CA ILE A 53 1.82 3.73 16.15
C ILE A 53 0.70 2.84 15.59
N LEU A 54 0.12 3.23 14.44
CA LEU A 54 -0.93 2.46 13.80
C LEU A 54 -0.40 1.11 13.28
N HIS A 55 0.80 1.12 12.70
CA HIS A 55 1.48 -0.09 12.24
C HIS A 55 1.72 -1.06 13.40
N TYR A 56 2.21 -0.57 14.53
CA TYR A 56 2.42 -1.35 15.75
C TYR A 56 1.13 -1.99 16.25
N VAL A 57 0.02 -1.24 16.33
CA VAL A 57 -1.29 -1.79 16.73
C VAL A 57 -1.72 -2.92 15.78
N PHE A 58 -1.60 -2.70 14.47
CA PHE A 58 -1.94 -3.72 13.47
C PHE A 58 -1.03 -4.96 13.58
N ALA A 59 0.24 -4.78 13.92
CA ALA A 59 1.17 -5.87 14.16
C ALA A 59 0.79 -6.69 15.41
N LYS A 60 0.41 -6.03 16.51
CA LYS A 60 -0.11 -6.70 17.71
C LYS A 60 -1.40 -7.48 17.44
N MET A 61 -2.25 -6.95 16.56
CA MET A 61 -3.47 -7.62 16.10
C MET A 61 -3.22 -8.70 15.04
N LYS A 62 -1.96 -8.92 14.61
CA LYS A 62 -1.57 -9.86 13.55
C LYS A 62 -2.19 -9.53 12.18
N LEU A 63 -2.50 -8.26 11.92
CA LEU A 63 -3.09 -7.76 10.66
C LEU A 63 -2.06 -7.18 9.70
N ALA A 64 -0.87 -6.81 10.18
CA ALA A 64 0.24 -6.34 9.36
C ALA A 64 1.56 -6.90 9.89
N GLU A 65 2.49 -7.19 8.98
CA GLU A 65 3.87 -7.47 9.37
C GLU A 65 4.64 -6.14 9.50
N GLU A 66 5.49 -6.01 10.51
CA GLU A 66 6.24 -4.79 10.83
C GLU A 66 7.74 -4.95 10.51
N ARG A 67 8.05 -5.69 9.43
CA ARG A 67 9.42 -6.04 9.03
C ARG A 67 9.75 -5.65 7.58
N GLY A 68 8.83 -4.96 6.88
CA GLY A 68 9.03 -4.50 5.50
C GLY A 68 8.94 -5.63 4.46
N LEU A 69 8.36 -6.77 4.82
CA LEU A 69 8.19 -7.93 3.92
C LEU A 69 6.91 -7.86 3.08
N GLY A 70 6.03 -6.89 3.31
CA GLY A 70 4.68 -6.83 2.74
C GLY A 70 4.67 -6.85 1.22
N LEU A 71 5.44 -5.95 0.58
CA LEU A 71 5.53 -5.87 -0.88
C LEU A 71 6.15 -7.14 -1.48
N LYS A 72 7.28 -7.61 -0.92
CA LYS A 72 7.95 -8.84 -1.36
C LYS A 72 7.02 -10.04 -1.25
N SER A 73 6.30 -10.17 -0.15
CA SER A 73 5.34 -11.25 0.08
C SER A 73 4.14 -11.18 -0.86
N MET A 74 3.68 -9.98 -1.21
CA MET A 74 2.61 -9.78 -2.19
C MET A 74 3.04 -10.24 -3.58
N ARG A 75 4.24 -9.84 -4.03
CA ARG A 75 4.83 -10.30 -5.30
C ARG A 75 4.95 -11.82 -5.33
N MET A 76 5.52 -12.44 -4.29
CA MET A 76 5.69 -13.89 -4.22
C MET A 76 4.34 -14.64 -4.26
N ARG A 77 3.32 -14.13 -3.55
CA ARG A 77 1.98 -14.75 -3.54
C ARG A 77 1.28 -14.64 -4.89
N ALA A 78 1.39 -13.51 -5.59
CA ALA A 78 0.84 -13.35 -6.94
C ALA A 78 1.48 -14.35 -7.91
N ILE A 79 2.81 -14.47 -7.91
CA ILE A 79 3.54 -15.44 -8.74
C ILE A 79 3.11 -16.88 -8.44
N LYS A 80 3.06 -17.25 -7.14
CA LYS A 80 2.64 -18.60 -6.71
C LYS A 80 1.21 -18.94 -7.14
N ALA A 81 0.33 -17.94 -7.18
CA ALA A 81 -1.05 -18.10 -7.61
C ALA A 81 -1.25 -17.97 -9.13
N HIS A 82 -0.17 -17.78 -9.91
CA HIS A 82 -0.23 -17.50 -11.35
C HIS A 82 -1.10 -16.29 -11.71
N LEU A 83 -1.13 -15.28 -10.82
CA LEU A 83 -1.84 -14.02 -11.02
C LEU A 83 -0.88 -12.93 -11.52
N PRO A 84 -1.38 -11.92 -12.26
CA PRO A 84 -0.59 -10.75 -12.62
C PRO A 84 -0.06 -10.05 -11.36
N LEU A 85 1.11 -9.41 -11.49
CA LEU A 85 1.64 -8.59 -10.40
C LEU A 85 0.72 -7.38 -10.14
N PRO A 86 0.58 -6.96 -8.88
CA PRO A 86 -0.17 -5.75 -8.58
C PRO A 86 0.54 -4.53 -9.18
N GLU A 87 -0.24 -3.65 -9.79
CA GLU A 87 0.23 -2.40 -10.35
C GLU A 87 0.05 -1.26 -9.36
N TYR A 88 1.01 -0.33 -9.34
CA TYR A 88 0.98 0.85 -8.48
C TYR A 88 1.08 2.11 -9.32
N SER A 89 0.15 3.04 -9.12
CA SER A 89 0.15 4.36 -9.75
C SER A 89 -0.21 5.42 -8.72
N TYR A 90 0.10 6.66 -9.06
CA TYR A 90 -0.42 7.83 -8.35
C TYR A 90 -1.23 8.66 -9.34
N GLU A 91 -2.44 9.00 -8.96
CA GLU A 91 -3.36 9.81 -9.75
C GLU A 91 -3.66 11.08 -8.95
N ILE A 92 -3.59 12.23 -9.62
CA ILE A 92 -4.16 13.46 -9.07
C ILE A 92 -5.65 13.42 -9.41
N ASP A 93 -6.49 13.27 -8.40
CA ASP A 93 -7.93 13.30 -8.56
C ASP A 93 -8.34 14.74 -8.92
N ARG A 94 -8.42 15.03 -10.23
CA ARG A 94 -8.93 16.31 -10.73
C ARG A 94 -10.45 16.24 -10.61
N LYS A 95 -11.00 16.95 -9.62
CA LYS A 95 -12.42 17.25 -9.57
C LYS A 95 -12.85 18.00 -10.83
#